data_AF-A0A6P6NAX4-F1
#
_entry.id   AF-A0A6P6NAX4-F1
#
_cell.length_a   1.000
_cell.length_b   1.000
_cell.length_c   1.000
_cell.angle_alpha   90.00
_cell.angle_beta   90.00
_cell.angle_gamma   90.00
#
_symmetry.space_group_name_H-M   'P 1'
#
loop_
_entity.id
_entity.type
_entity.pdbx_description
1 polymer ?
#
loop_
_entity_poly.entity_id
_entity_poly.type
_entity_poly.pdbx_seq_one_letter_code
_entity_poly.pdbx_strand_id
1 'polypeptide(L)'
;MAEIKTGIFAKNVQKRLSRAQEKVLQKLGKADETKDEQFEQCVQNFKRQEFEGSRLQREMKAYIAAVKGMQQASRNLTESLHEVYESDWHGKDDVMVIGKNCDALWEDFHQKLVDSTIDTLETYLTQFPDLKIRVAKRSRKLIDYDSARHHLETLQAQP
;
A
#
# COMPACT_ATOMS: atom_id res chain seq x y z
N MET A 1 -26.45 -12.00 -27.31
CA MET A 1 -25.39 -11.66 -26.30
C MET A 1 -24.20 -10.88 -26.87
N ALA A 2 -23.78 -11.10 -28.13
CA ALA A 2 -22.67 -10.34 -28.74
C ALA A 2 -22.99 -8.85 -28.97
N GLU A 3 -24.17 -8.52 -29.50
CA GLU A 3 -24.56 -7.13 -29.81
C GLU A 3 -24.67 -6.22 -28.57
N ILE A 4 -25.17 -6.74 -27.44
CA ILE A 4 -25.23 -6.02 -26.16
C ILE A 4 -23.83 -5.66 -25.66
N LYS A 5 -22.85 -6.57 -25.83
CA LYS A 5 -21.45 -6.31 -25.45
C LYS A 5 -20.80 -5.26 -26.36
N THR A 6 -21.11 -5.27 -27.66
CA THR A 6 -20.64 -4.26 -28.62
C THR A 6 -21.21 -2.87 -28.32
N GLY A 7 -22.48 -2.77 -27.94
CA GLY A 7 -23.11 -1.50 -27.57
C GLY A 7 -22.59 -0.89 -26.26
N ILE A 8 -22.26 -1.71 -25.26
CA ILE A 8 -21.63 -1.25 -24.02
C ILE A 8 -20.20 -0.76 -24.28
N PHE A 9 -19.45 -1.46 -25.13
CA PHE A 9 -18.10 -1.05 -25.52
C PHE A 9 -18.10 0.30 -26.24
N ALA A 10 -18.96 0.48 -27.24
CA ALA A 10 -19.10 1.74 -27.97
C ALA A 10 -19.45 2.92 -27.04
N LYS A 11 -20.42 2.74 -26.13
CA LYS A 11 -20.78 3.75 -25.13
C LYS A 11 -19.61 4.11 -24.21
N ASN A 12 -18.79 3.13 -23.81
CA ASN A 12 -17.63 3.38 -22.96
C ASN A 12 -16.52 4.15 -23.67
N VAL A 13 -16.28 3.86 -24.96
CA VAL A 13 -15.34 4.61 -25.80
C VAL A 13 -15.82 6.05 -25.97
N GLN A 14 -17.10 6.25 -26.27
CA GLN A 14 -17.70 7.59 -26.40
C GLN A 14 -17.56 8.40 -25.10
N LYS A 15 -17.83 7.80 -23.93
CA LYS A 15 -17.61 8.46 -22.63
C LYS A 15 -16.14 8.83 -22.38
N ARG A 16 -15.19 8.02 -22.83
CA ARG A 16 -13.76 8.36 -22.71
C ARG A 16 -13.40 9.58 -23.55
N LEU A 17 -13.90 9.66 -24.77
CA LEU A 17 -13.69 10.80 -25.67
C LEU A 17 -14.32 12.08 -25.11
N SER A 18 -15.58 12.02 -24.67
CA SER A 18 -16.27 13.17 -24.04
C SER A 18 -15.53 13.67 -22.79
N ARG A 19 -15.06 12.78 -21.91
CA ARG A 19 -14.24 13.20 -20.75
C ARG A 19 -12.93 13.88 -21.16
N ALA A 20 -12.27 13.36 -22.19
CA ALA A 20 -11.02 13.94 -22.66
C ALA A 20 -11.26 15.34 -23.24
N GLN A 21 -12.34 15.51 -24.01
CA GLN A 21 -12.78 16.80 -24.54
C GLN A 21 -13.09 17.78 -23.41
N GLU A 22 -13.89 17.37 -22.42
CA GLU A 22 -14.28 18.21 -21.29
C GLU A 22 -13.05 18.72 -20.52
N LYS A 23 -12.11 17.81 -20.19
CA LYS A 23 -10.85 18.20 -19.54
C LYS A 23 -10.04 19.23 -20.33
N VAL A 24 -10.04 19.14 -21.66
CA VAL A 24 -9.34 20.10 -22.51
C VAL A 24 -10.06 21.44 -22.49
N LEU A 25 -11.39 21.46 -22.57
CA LEU A 25 -12.17 22.69 -22.48
C LEU A 25 -11.98 23.40 -21.15
N GLN A 26 -12.00 22.65 -20.04
CA GLN A 26 -11.71 23.16 -18.70
C GLN A 26 -10.32 23.81 -18.62
N LYS A 27 -9.29 23.11 -19.10
CA LYS A 27 -7.91 23.65 -19.11
C LYS A 27 -7.72 24.88 -20.00
N LEU A 28 -8.54 25.03 -21.04
CA LEU A 28 -8.54 26.19 -21.93
C LEU A 28 -9.43 27.34 -21.41
N GLY A 29 -10.09 27.17 -20.26
CA GLY A 29 -11.04 28.15 -19.71
C GLY A 29 -12.32 28.28 -20.52
N LYS A 30 -12.65 27.27 -21.34
CA LYS A 30 -13.84 27.24 -22.21
C LYS A 30 -15.03 26.50 -21.60
N ALA A 31 -14.82 25.79 -20.48
CA ALA A 31 -15.85 25.15 -19.70
C ALA A 31 -15.48 25.26 -18.21
N ASP A 32 -16.47 25.42 -17.34
CA ASP A 32 -16.22 25.50 -15.90
C ASP A 32 -15.96 24.11 -15.31
N GLU A 33 -15.00 24.03 -14.38
CA GLU A 33 -14.70 22.80 -13.62
C GLU A 33 -15.29 22.89 -12.22
N THR A 34 -15.94 21.81 -11.76
CA THR A 34 -16.33 21.71 -10.35
C THR A 34 -15.08 21.50 -9.49
N LYS A 35 -14.74 22.48 -8.66
CA LYS A 35 -13.65 22.38 -7.68
C LYS A 35 -14.16 21.86 -6.34
N ASP A 36 -13.45 20.87 -5.81
CA ASP A 36 -13.70 20.31 -4.49
C ASP A 36 -12.38 20.23 -3.71
N GLU A 37 -11.94 21.41 -3.25
CA GLU A 37 -10.65 21.61 -2.58
C GLU A 37 -10.54 20.76 -1.30
N GLN A 38 -11.66 20.58 -0.59
CA GLN A 38 -11.69 19.74 0.61
C GLN A 38 -11.40 18.27 0.25
N PHE A 39 -12.04 17.73 -0.79
CA PHE A 39 -11.75 16.38 -1.24
C PHE A 39 -10.33 16.24 -1.79
N GLU A 40 -9.82 17.23 -2.51
CA GLU A 40 -8.45 17.23 -3.00
C GLU A 40 -7.43 17.14 -1.85
N GLN A 41 -7.64 17.90 -0.77
CA GLN A 41 -6.81 17.80 0.42
C GLN A 41 -6.89 16.41 1.06
N CYS A 42 -8.09 15.81 1.14
CA CYS A 42 -8.24 14.43 1.61
C CYS A 42 -7.46 13.43 0.72
N VAL A 43 -7.47 13.60 -0.60
CA VAL A 43 -6.71 12.74 -1.52
C VAL A 43 -5.20 12.91 -1.34
N GLN A 44 -4.73 14.13 -1.10
CA GLN A 44 -3.31 14.37 -0.79
C GLN A 44 -2.90 13.67 0.50
N ASN A 45 -3.69 13.81 1.55
CA ASN A 45 -3.46 13.15 2.84
C ASN A 45 -3.48 11.63 2.69
N PHE A 46 -4.44 11.09 1.94
CA PHE A 46 -4.54 9.66 1.64
C PHE A 46 -3.29 9.13 0.91
N LYS A 47 -2.79 9.84 -0.11
CA LYS A 47 -1.56 9.46 -0.82
C LYS A 47 -0.34 9.50 0.09
N ARG A 48 -0.24 10.52 0.95
CA ARG A 48 0.83 10.62 1.94
C ARG A 48 0.77 9.44 2.92
N GLN A 49 -0.42 9.12 3.41
CA GLN A 49 -0.63 8.00 4.33
C GLN A 49 -0.25 6.64 3.71
N GLU A 50 -0.60 6.39 2.44
CA GLU A 50 -0.17 5.21 1.68
C GLU A 50 1.36 5.11 1.60
N PHE A 51 2.00 6.24 1.24
CA PHE A 51 3.45 6.33 1.08
C PHE A 51 4.19 6.09 2.39
N GLU A 52 3.77 6.75 3.46
CA GLU A 52 4.36 6.61 4.79
C GLU A 52 4.18 5.18 5.32
N GLY A 53 3.02 4.57 5.14
CA GLY A 53 2.78 3.17 5.51
C GLY A 53 3.65 2.19 4.72
N SER A 54 3.81 2.41 3.41
CA SER A 54 4.69 1.60 2.55
C SER A 54 6.17 1.75 2.92
N ARG A 55 6.60 2.95 3.32
CA ARG A 55 7.94 3.19 3.85
C ARG A 55 8.15 2.42 5.15
N LEU A 56 7.21 2.54 6.09
CA LEU A 56 7.25 1.80 7.36
C LEU A 56 7.34 0.29 7.16
N GLN A 57 6.58 -0.27 6.21
CA GLN A 57 6.61 -1.70 5.88
C GLN A 57 8.01 -2.14 5.44
N ARG A 58 8.67 -1.34 4.59
CA ARG A 58 10.03 -1.63 4.12
C ARG A 58 11.03 -1.63 5.27
N GLU A 59 10.98 -0.61 6.12
CA GLU A 59 11.88 -0.51 7.27
C GLU A 59 11.65 -1.66 8.27
N MET A 60 10.39 -2.04 8.51
CA MET A 60 10.07 -3.19 9.37
C MET A 60 10.59 -4.50 8.81
N LYS A 61 10.45 -4.74 7.50
CA LYS A 61 11.03 -5.93 6.85
C LYS A 61 12.55 -5.97 6.96
N ALA A 62 13.21 -4.82 6.78
CA ALA A 62 14.66 -4.71 6.96
C ALA A 62 15.08 -5.00 8.40
N TYR A 63 14.33 -4.48 9.38
CA TYR A 63 14.57 -4.74 10.80
C TYR A 63 14.41 -6.22 11.16
N ILE A 64 13.32 -6.87 10.71
CA ILE A 64 13.09 -8.31 10.92
C ILE A 64 14.23 -9.16 10.32
N ALA A 65 14.69 -8.81 9.12
CA ALA A 65 15.84 -9.48 8.50
C ALA A 65 17.12 -9.30 9.33
N ALA A 66 17.37 -8.10 9.87
CA ALA A 66 18.50 -7.84 10.74
C ALA A 66 18.42 -8.63 12.06
N VAL A 67 17.22 -8.81 12.63
CA VAL A 67 16.99 -9.65 13.81
C VAL A 67 17.35 -11.11 13.52
N LYS A 68 16.95 -11.67 12.37
CA LYS A 68 17.40 -13.02 11.96
C LYS A 68 18.91 -13.10 11.77
N GLY A 69 19.53 -12.06 11.21
CA GLY A 69 20.99 -11.98 11.11
C GLY A 69 21.67 -12.01 12.48
N MET A 70 21.12 -11.29 13.46
CA MET A 70 21.63 -11.28 14.84
C MET A 70 21.45 -12.63 15.53
N GLN A 71 20.30 -13.29 15.35
CA GLN A 71 20.07 -14.66 15.85
C GLN A 71 21.15 -15.60 15.33
N GLN A 72 21.43 -15.59 14.03
CA GLN A 72 22.45 -16.45 13.43
C GLN A 72 23.85 -16.13 13.97
N ALA A 73 24.22 -14.85 14.07
CA ALA A 73 25.51 -14.44 14.62
C ALA A 73 25.67 -14.87 16.09
N SER A 74 24.63 -14.72 16.90
CA SER A 74 24.58 -15.17 18.29
C SER A 74 24.76 -16.68 18.39
N ARG A 75 24.06 -17.46 17.53
CA ARG A 75 24.17 -18.92 17.50
C ARG A 75 25.60 -19.37 17.16
N ASN A 76 26.18 -18.83 16.10
CA ASN A 76 27.56 -19.15 15.69
C ASN A 76 28.57 -18.87 16.82
N LEU A 77 28.41 -17.75 17.53
CA LEU A 77 29.28 -17.40 18.65
C LEU A 77 29.15 -18.42 19.79
N THR A 78 27.92 -18.80 20.16
CA THR A 78 27.70 -19.78 21.23
C THR A 78 28.17 -21.19 20.84
N GLU A 79 28.00 -21.59 19.58
CA GLU A 79 28.54 -22.85 19.06
C GLU A 79 30.06 -22.87 19.14
N SER A 80 30.74 -21.80 18.70
CA SER A 80 32.21 -21.73 18.80
C SER A 80 32.72 -21.77 20.24
N LEU A 81 31.99 -21.15 21.18
CA LEU A 81 32.32 -21.24 22.61
C LEU A 81 32.17 -22.67 23.13
N HIS A 82 31.13 -23.39 22.70
CA HIS A 82 30.91 -24.77 23.11
C HIS A 82 31.98 -25.72 22.56
N GLU A 83 32.43 -25.51 21.32
CA GLU A 83 33.47 -26.31 20.66
C GLU A 83 34.82 -26.22 21.39
N VAL A 84 35.20 -25.05 21.89
CA VAL A 84 36.46 -24.84 22.63
C VAL A 84 36.36 -25.21 24.11
N TYR A 85 35.17 -25.58 24.59
CA TYR A 85 34.93 -25.92 26.00
C TYR A 85 35.29 -27.40 26.25
N GLU A 86 36.32 -27.65 27.06
CA GLU A 86 36.75 -29.03 27.37
C GLU A 86 35.68 -29.80 28.16
N SER A 87 35.65 -31.12 27.99
CA SER A 87 34.60 -31.98 28.58
C SER A 87 34.57 -32.00 30.11
N ASP A 88 35.71 -31.76 30.75
CA ASP A 88 35.88 -31.75 32.20
C ASP A 88 35.72 -30.35 32.81
N TRP A 89 35.61 -29.31 31.98
CA TRP A 89 35.40 -27.96 32.47
C TRP A 89 33.99 -27.79 33.04
N HIS A 90 33.95 -27.16 34.21
CA HIS A 90 32.70 -26.88 34.91
C HIS A 90 31.73 -26.08 34.03
N GLY A 91 30.47 -26.51 33.96
CA GLY A 91 29.42 -25.76 33.25
C GLY A 91 29.36 -25.98 31.74
N LYS A 92 30.07 -26.97 31.18
CA LYS A 92 30.01 -27.31 29.75
C LYS A 92 28.58 -27.49 29.22
N ASP A 93 27.77 -28.26 29.94
CA ASP A 93 26.37 -28.51 29.58
C ASP A 93 25.51 -27.26 29.75
N ASP A 94 25.80 -26.43 30.76
CA ASP A 94 25.09 -25.18 31.01
C ASP A 94 25.28 -24.19 29.85
N VAL A 95 26.49 -24.08 29.30
CA VAL A 95 26.76 -23.24 28.10
C VAL A 95 25.88 -23.66 26.92
N MET A 96 25.73 -24.97 26.68
CA MET A 96 24.85 -25.47 25.63
C MET A 96 23.37 -25.15 25.90
N VAL A 97 22.92 -25.33 27.14
CA VAL A 97 21.54 -25.01 27.54
C VAL A 97 21.24 -23.52 27.39
N ILE A 98 22.16 -22.65 27.82
CA ILE A 98 22.05 -21.21 27.65
C ILE A 98 21.94 -20.85 26.17
N GLY A 99 22.79 -21.43 25.30
CA GLY A 99 22.73 -21.20 23.86
C GLY A 99 21.38 -21.57 23.24
N LYS A 100 20.84 -22.74 23.58
CA LYS A 100 19.51 -23.17 23.11
C LYS A 100 18.39 -22.25 23.60
N ASN A 101 18.45 -21.82 24.86
CA ASN A 101 17.46 -20.89 25.41
C ASN A 101 17.54 -19.51 24.73
N CYS A 102 18.74 -18.98 24.49
CA CYS A 102 18.95 -17.75 23.74
C CYS A 102 18.38 -17.86 22.32
N ASP A 103 18.58 -18.98 21.64
CA ASP A 103 18.02 -19.20 20.30
C ASP A 103 16.50 -19.26 20.29
N ALA A 104 15.88 -19.92 21.29
CA ALA A 104 14.44 -19.94 21.45
C ALA A 104 13.86 -18.53 21.72
N LEU A 105 14.56 -17.70 22.50
CA LEU A 105 14.17 -16.31 22.74
C LEU A 105 14.25 -15.46 21.46
N TRP A 106 15.28 -15.66 20.63
CA TRP A 106 15.38 -15.00 19.33
C TRP A 106 14.24 -15.41 18.39
N GLU A 107 13.90 -16.69 18.35
CA GLU A 107 12.82 -17.19 17.51
C GLU A 107 11.46 -16.61 17.94
N ASP A 108 11.15 -16.65 19.24
CA ASP A 108 9.92 -16.06 19.79
C ASP A 108 9.84 -14.56 19.53
N PHE A 109 10.95 -13.82 19.71
CA PHE A 109 11.00 -12.40 19.40
C PHE A 109 10.74 -12.11 17.92
N HIS A 110 11.40 -12.85 17.02
CA HIS A 110 11.18 -12.73 15.58
C HIS A 110 9.72 -13.02 15.21
N GLN A 111 9.17 -14.12 15.71
CA GLN A 111 7.79 -14.53 15.42
C GLN A 111 6.79 -13.49 15.89
N LYS A 112 6.99 -12.91 17.09
CA LYS A 112 6.17 -11.79 17.59
C LYS A 112 6.25 -10.57 16.66
N LEU A 113 7.44 -10.19 16.18
CA LEU A 113 7.56 -9.09 15.22
C LEU A 113 6.80 -9.35 13.92
N VAL A 114 6.81 -10.60 13.44
CA VAL A 114 6.05 -10.99 12.25
C VAL A 114 4.54 -10.87 12.54
N ASP A 115 4.04 -11.63 13.50
CA ASP A 115 2.60 -11.76 13.73
C ASP A 115 1.95 -10.46 14.23
N SER A 116 2.62 -9.73 15.13
CA SER A 116 2.01 -8.55 15.75
C SER A 116 2.12 -7.30 14.88
N THR A 117 3.17 -7.19 14.07
CA THR A 117 3.57 -5.92 13.46
C THR A 117 3.48 -5.94 11.94
N ILE A 118 4.23 -6.82 11.26
CA ILE A 118 4.28 -6.77 9.79
C ILE A 118 2.95 -7.21 9.17
N ASP A 119 2.34 -8.28 9.69
CA ASP A 119 1.07 -8.79 9.16
C ASP A 119 -0.08 -7.79 9.37
N THR A 120 -0.10 -7.12 10.52
CA THR A 120 -1.05 -6.02 10.81
C THR A 120 -0.86 -4.87 9.84
N LEU A 121 0.38 -4.46 9.58
CA LEU A 121 0.70 -3.37 8.66
C LEU A 121 0.38 -3.73 7.20
N GLU A 122 0.64 -4.97 6.79
CA GLU A 122 0.27 -5.48 5.47
C GLU A 122 -1.24 -5.47 5.28
N THR A 123 -1.98 -5.99 6.26
CA THR A 123 -3.44 -5.97 6.27
C THR A 123 -3.98 -4.55 6.14
N TYR A 124 -3.40 -3.59 6.86
CA TYR A 124 -3.76 -2.17 6.74
C TYR A 124 -3.49 -1.62 5.32
N LEU A 125 -2.33 -1.91 4.74
CA LEU A 125 -1.96 -1.43 3.41
C LEU A 125 -2.84 -2.03 2.30
N THR A 126 -3.39 -3.23 2.48
CA THR A 126 -4.30 -3.85 1.48
C THR A 126 -5.60 -3.06 1.26
N GLN A 127 -5.94 -2.11 2.13
CA GLN A 127 -7.14 -1.27 1.99
C GLN A 127 -6.97 -0.17 0.93
N PHE A 128 -5.72 0.26 0.65
CA PHE A 128 -5.44 1.38 -0.24
C PHE A 128 -5.77 1.14 -1.73
N PRO A 129 -5.48 -0.04 -2.32
CA PRO A 129 -5.77 -0.32 -3.73
C PRO A 129 -7.25 -0.10 -4.12
N ASP A 130 -8.20 -0.62 -3.34
CA ASP A 130 -9.63 -0.42 -3.63
C ASP A 130 -10.03 1.06 -3.50
N LEU A 131 -9.56 1.72 -2.43
CA LEU A 131 -9.82 3.15 -2.22
C LEU A 131 -9.27 4.00 -3.37
N LYS A 132 -8.09 3.68 -3.92
CA LYS A 132 -7.52 4.35 -5.10
C LYS A 132 -8.42 4.19 -6.33
N ILE A 133 -8.95 2.99 -6.55
CA ILE A 133 -9.89 2.73 -7.65
C ILE A 133 -11.15 3.58 -7.49
N ARG A 134 -11.66 3.69 -6.26
CA ARG A 134 -12.85 4.51 -5.93
C ARG A 134 -12.59 6.00 -6.10
N VAL A 135 -11.45 6.52 -5.63
CA VAL A 135 -11.01 7.91 -5.85
C VAL A 135 -10.91 8.20 -7.34
N ALA A 136 -10.24 7.34 -8.12
CA ALA A 136 -10.12 7.52 -9.56
C ALA A 136 -11.48 7.44 -10.28
N LYS A 137 -12.39 6.59 -9.80
CA LYS A 137 -13.77 6.50 -10.32
C LYS A 137 -14.54 7.78 -10.04
N ARG A 138 -14.42 8.35 -8.83
CA ARG A 138 -15.02 9.64 -8.48
C ARG A 138 -14.53 10.75 -9.40
N SER A 139 -13.21 10.88 -9.62
CA SER A 139 -12.67 11.89 -10.54
C SER A 139 -13.23 11.75 -11.96
N ARG A 140 -13.35 10.51 -12.48
CA ARG A 140 -13.99 10.26 -13.79
C ARG A 140 -15.47 10.65 -13.83
N LYS A 141 -16.17 10.51 -12.70
CA LYS A 141 -17.60 10.83 -12.58
C LYS A 141 -17.86 12.32 -12.44
N LEU A 142 -16.95 13.04 -11.79
CA LEU A 142 -17.01 14.50 -11.72
C LEU A 142 -16.91 15.13 -13.12
N ILE A 143 -16.03 14.60 -13.97
CA ILE A 143 -15.93 15.05 -15.37
C ILE A 143 -17.18 14.68 -16.18
N ASP A 144 -17.75 13.49 -15.96
CA ASP A 144 -19.03 13.12 -16.59
C ASP A 144 -20.13 14.11 -16.19
N TYR A 145 -20.13 14.58 -14.94
CA TYR A 145 -21.08 15.56 -14.41
C TYR A 145 -20.88 16.94 -15.03
N ASP A 146 -19.65 17.45 -15.05
CA ASP A 146 -19.32 18.76 -15.66
C ASP A 146 -19.69 18.78 -17.13
N SER A 147 -19.39 17.71 -17.87
CA SER A 147 -19.74 17.59 -19.28
C SER A 147 -21.25 17.59 -19.52
N ALA A 148 -22.03 16.92 -18.67
CA ALA A 148 -23.48 16.92 -18.77
C ALA A 148 -24.08 18.30 -18.43
N ARG A 149 -23.54 18.99 -17.42
CA ARG A 149 -23.93 20.35 -17.05
C ARG A 149 -23.65 21.33 -18.20
N HIS A 150 -22.43 21.34 -18.72
CA HIS A 150 -22.04 22.18 -19.85
C HIS A 150 -22.89 21.91 -21.11
N HIS A 151 -23.22 20.64 -21.39
CA HIS A 151 -24.11 20.29 -22.49
C HIS A 151 -25.54 20.83 -22.30
N LEU A 152 -26.09 20.71 -21.08
CA LEU A 152 -27.40 21.27 -20.75
C LEU A 152 -27.44 22.79 -20.88
N GLU A 153 -26.42 23.48 -20.33
CA GLU A 153 -26.27 24.94 -20.44
C GLU A 153 -26.23 25.39 -21.92
N THR A 154 -25.53 24.64 -22.77
CA THR A 154 -25.47 24.89 -24.23
C THR A 154 -26.84 24.75 -24.88
N LEU A 155 -27.60 23.70 -24.55
CA LEU A 155 -28.94 23.46 -25.12
C LEU A 155 -29.96 24.51 -24.68
N GLN A 156 -29.87 24.99 -23.44
CA GLN A 156 -30.75 26.04 -22.91
C GLN A 156 -30.45 27.42 -23.49
N ALA A 157 -29.21 27.66 -23.95
CA ALA A 157 -28.80 28.90 -24.58
C ALA A 157 -29.11 28.96 -26.09
N GLN A 158 -29.59 27.86 -26.69
CA GLN A 158 -30.02 27.85 -28.10
C GLN A 158 -31.44 28.45 -28.22
N PRO A 159 -31.64 29.42 -29.14
CA PRO A 159 -32.94 30.08 -29.35
C PRO A 159 -34.01 29.17 -29.98
#